data_AF-N8VDT9-F1
#
_entry.id   AF-N8VDT9-F1
#
_cell.length_a   1.000
_cell.length_b   1.000
_cell.length_c   1.000
_cell.angle_alpha   90.00
_cell.angle_beta   90.00
_cell.angle_gamma   90.00
#
_symmetry.space_group_name_H-M   'P 1'
#
loop_
_entity.id
_entity.type
_entity.pdbx_description
1 polymer ?
#
loop_
_entity_poly.entity_id
_entity_poly.type
_entity_poly.pdbx_seq_one_letter_code
_entity_poly.pdbx_strand_id
1 'polypeptide(L)'
;MVNQVIDSIVQQAKGQAVIGLGHSLGALLTYMASRKRPELFQQVVMLDPPLIMGAASFAFDMAKLFYPKMVDQLSPAGLSKRRRDQWDSREQAAQLFRPKPFYRNFDSDCFSDYLRYALTEDSITGGFTLTIPKVDELAIFRTNPSNWWRVWPEKPPVTTRMIVGEKSPFYERKFTEMAQKRLGIPFSVMAGGHMFPLEHPVETTHLVQQVIKKSAS
;
A
#
# COMPACT_ATOMS: atom_id res chain seq x y z
N MET A 1 4.11 13.87 -1.00
CA MET A 1 4.07 12.57 -0.29
C MET A 1 5.44 12.09 0.17
N VAL A 2 6.44 11.84 -0.71
CA VAL A 2 7.77 11.36 -0.23
C VAL A 2 8.41 12.33 0.77
N ASN A 3 8.39 13.65 0.51
CA ASN A 3 8.88 14.64 1.47
C ASN A 3 8.10 14.63 2.78
N GLN A 4 6.78 14.40 2.75
CA GLN A 4 5.98 14.32 3.98
C GLN A 4 6.39 13.12 4.85
N VAL A 5 6.74 11.98 4.24
CA VAL A 5 7.29 10.84 4.98
C VAL A 5 8.62 11.22 5.64
N ILE A 6 9.51 11.89 4.90
CA ILE A 6 10.80 12.36 5.42
C ILE A 6 10.60 13.35 6.57
N ASP A 7 9.75 14.36 6.39
CA ASP A 7 9.48 15.39 7.38
C ASP A 7 8.88 14.79 8.65
N SER A 8 7.96 13.82 8.50
CA SER A 8 7.39 13.07 9.62
C SER A 8 8.46 12.31 10.41
N ILE A 9 9.42 11.66 9.73
CA ILE A 9 10.52 10.94 10.40
C ILE A 9 11.41 11.93 11.14
N VAL A 10 11.81 13.03 10.50
CA VAL A 10 12.66 14.07 11.11
C VAL A 10 12.02 14.64 12.38
N GLN A 11 10.70 14.90 12.34
CA GLN A 11 9.97 15.45 13.49
C GLN A 11 9.81 14.45 14.63
N GLN A 12 9.52 13.17 14.32
CA GLN A 12 9.13 12.20 15.34
C GLN A 12 10.28 11.34 15.87
N ALA A 13 11.28 11.04 15.03
CA ALA A 13 12.36 10.12 15.39
C ALA A 13 13.48 10.77 16.22
N LYS A 14 13.41 12.09 16.46
CA LYS A 14 14.35 12.84 17.32
C LYS A 14 15.83 12.56 16.99
N GLY A 15 16.15 12.49 15.69
CA GLY A 15 17.50 12.23 15.20
C GLY A 15 17.93 10.76 15.17
N GLN A 16 17.09 9.82 15.58
CA GLN A 16 17.37 8.38 15.45
C GLN A 16 16.94 7.85 14.08
N ALA A 17 17.77 6.99 13.48
CA ALA A 17 17.40 6.27 12.27
C ALA A 17 16.28 5.26 12.56
N VAL A 18 15.31 5.13 11.65
CA VAL A 18 14.12 4.29 11.84
C VAL A 18 14.17 3.00 11.00
N ILE A 19 13.33 2.04 11.36
CA ILE A 19 12.99 0.91 10.48
C ILE A 19 11.76 1.33 9.68
N GLY A 20 11.91 1.49 8.36
CA GLY A 20 10.80 1.84 7.47
C GLY A 20 9.95 0.61 7.17
N LEU A 21 8.69 0.59 7.59
CA LEU A 21 7.70 -0.43 7.22
C LEU A 21 6.55 0.25 6.46
N GLY A 22 6.21 -0.26 5.29
CA GLY A 22 5.10 0.28 4.52
C GLY A 22 4.40 -0.80 3.72
N HIS A 23 3.10 -0.62 3.50
CA HIS A 23 2.28 -1.48 2.63
C HIS A 23 1.87 -0.74 1.36
N SER A 24 1.80 -1.45 0.24
CA SER A 24 1.32 -0.93 -1.04
C SER A 24 2.01 0.40 -1.41
N LEU A 25 1.26 1.48 -1.60
CA LEU A 25 1.82 2.81 -1.84
C LEU A 25 2.73 3.31 -0.72
N GLY A 26 2.38 3.03 0.54
CA GLY A 26 3.22 3.36 1.70
C GLY A 26 4.59 2.68 1.61
N ALA A 27 4.65 1.45 1.10
CA ALA A 27 5.91 0.75 0.85
C ALA A 27 6.79 1.50 -0.16
N LEU A 28 6.20 1.94 -1.27
CA LEU A 28 6.90 2.70 -2.30
C LEU A 28 7.37 4.06 -1.77
N LEU A 29 6.52 4.80 -1.05
CA LEU A 29 6.88 6.10 -0.48
C LEU A 29 8.01 5.98 0.53
N THR A 30 7.97 4.97 1.40
CA THR A 30 9.03 4.68 2.38
C THR A 30 10.34 4.32 1.69
N TYR A 31 10.30 3.50 0.64
CA TYR A 31 11.47 3.15 -0.15
C TYR A 31 12.06 4.37 -0.90
N MET A 32 11.22 5.24 -1.46
CA MET A 32 11.67 6.49 -2.08
C MET A 32 12.27 7.45 -1.06
N ALA A 33 11.70 7.51 0.15
CA ALA A 33 12.23 8.32 1.24
C ALA A 33 13.61 7.83 1.68
N SER A 34 13.81 6.51 1.82
CA SER A 34 15.11 5.93 2.19
C SER A 34 16.17 6.08 1.10
N ARG A 35 15.77 6.15 -0.17
CA ARG A 35 16.66 6.51 -1.27
C ARG A 35 17.12 7.98 -1.18
N LYS A 36 16.21 8.88 -0.81
CA LYS A 36 16.48 10.33 -0.79
C LYS A 36 17.25 10.77 0.47
N ARG A 37 17.00 10.12 1.61
CA ARG A 37 17.61 10.42 2.91
C ARG A 37 17.99 9.11 3.62
N PRO A 38 18.98 8.37 3.10
CA PRO A 38 19.34 7.04 3.60
C PRO A 38 19.77 7.04 5.08
N GLU A 39 20.37 8.14 5.56
CA GLU A 39 20.80 8.29 6.95
C GLU A 39 19.63 8.31 7.95
N LEU A 40 18.39 8.50 7.49
CA LEU A 40 17.20 8.41 8.34
C LEU A 40 16.72 6.96 8.56
N PHE A 41 17.30 5.98 7.86
CA PHE A 41 16.81 4.60 7.86
C PHE A 41 17.90 3.60 8.22
N GLN A 42 17.57 2.69 9.14
CA GLN A 42 18.40 1.51 9.41
C GLN A 42 18.14 0.41 8.36
N GLN A 43 16.87 0.22 8.01
CA GLN A 43 16.43 -0.75 7.02
C GLN A 43 15.00 -0.43 6.54
N VAL A 44 14.58 -1.04 5.43
CA VAL A 44 13.24 -0.92 4.87
C VAL A 44 12.63 -2.30 4.63
N VAL A 45 11.38 -2.49 5.07
CA VAL A 45 10.55 -3.66 4.80
C VAL A 45 9.32 -3.21 4.03
N MET A 46 9.17 -3.71 2.81
CA MET A 46 8.07 -3.40 1.91
C MET A 46 7.05 -4.54 1.91
N LEU A 47 5.81 -4.26 2.29
CA LEU A 47 4.68 -5.19 2.23
C LEU A 47 3.92 -4.97 0.93
N ASP A 48 3.92 -5.96 0.06
CA ASP A 48 3.25 -5.97 -1.26
C ASP A 48 3.39 -4.66 -2.07
N PRO A 49 4.61 -4.16 -2.30
CA PRO A 49 4.79 -2.91 -2.99
C PRO A 49 4.33 -3.02 -4.47
N PRO A 50 3.62 -2.01 -5.00
CA PRO A 50 3.19 -1.97 -6.40
C PRO A 50 4.37 -1.59 -7.29
N LEU A 51 5.40 -2.45 -7.33
CA LEU A 51 6.60 -2.26 -8.12
C LEU A 51 6.35 -2.60 -9.59
N ILE A 52 5.35 -1.98 -10.21
CA ILE A 52 4.98 -2.24 -11.61
C ILE A 52 6.21 -1.97 -12.48
N MET A 53 6.86 -2.98 -13.03
CA MET A 53 8.11 -2.81 -13.80
C MET A 53 7.94 -3.19 -15.27
N GLY A 54 8.77 -2.60 -16.14
CA GLY A 54 8.83 -2.97 -17.56
C GLY A 54 7.70 -2.38 -18.41
N ALA A 55 7.34 -3.07 -19.52
CA ALA A 55 6.34 -2.59 -20.48
C ALA A 55 4.95 -2.35 -19.87
N ALA A 56 4.63 -3.06 -18.78
CA ALA A 56 3.38 -2.90 -18.03
C ALA A 56 3.27 -1.53 -17.34
N SER A 57 4.39 -0.92 -16.95
CA SER A 57 4.35 0.46 -16.51
C SER A 57 4.15 1.41 -17.66
N PHE A 58 4.85 1.21 -18.77
CA PHE A 58 4.70 2.11 -19.90
C PHE A 58 3.25 2.09 -20.40
N ALA A 59 2.61 0.92 -20.39
CA ALA A 59 1.17 0.79 -20.63
C ALA A 59 0.31 1.43 -19.53
N PHE A 60 0.68 1.34 -18.25
CA PHE A 60 -0.02 2.02 -17.15
C PHE A 60 0.09 3.55 -17.26
N ASP A 61 1.21 4.05 -17.77
CA ASP A 61 1.50 5.47 -17.95
C ASP A 61 0.81 6.02 -19.18
N MET A 62 0.85 5.26 -20.26
CA MET A 62 0.06 5.56 -21.44
C MET A 62 -1.44 5.42 -21.17
N ALA A 63 -1.88 4.51 -20.30
CA ALA A 63 -3.28 4.45 -19.87
C ALA A 63 -3.66 5.68 -19.02
N LYS A 64 -2.78 6.13 -18.11
CA LYS A 64 -2.94 7.38 -17.35
C LYS A 64 -2.97 8.62 -18.26
N LEU A 65 -2.15 8.65 -19.32
CA LEU A 65 -1.96 9.82 -20.18
C LEU A 65 -2.96 9.90 -21.36
N PHE A 66 -3.33 8.76 -21.95
CA PHE A 66 -4.18 8.69 -23.15
C PHE A 66 -5.60 8.18 -22.88
N TYR A 67 -5.83 7.47 -21.76
CA TYR A 67 -7.14 6.94 -21.40
C TYR A 67 -7.53 7.24 -19.94
N PRO A 68 -7.54 8.51 -19.50
CA PRO A 68 -7.92 8.88 -18.13
C PRO A 68 -9.32 8.36 -17.76
N LYS A 69 -10.23 8.25 -18.74
CA LYS A 69 -11.59 7.70 -18.56
C LYS A 69 -11.64 6.17 -18.37
N MET A 70 -10.67 5.40 -18.86
CA MET A 70 -10.58 3.96 -18.58
C MET A 70 -9.98 3.69 -17.20
N VAL A 71 -9.04 4.54 -16.77
CA VAL A 71 -8.59 4.57 -15.36
C VAL A 71 -9.75 4.98 -14.46
N ASP A 72 -10.68 5.83 -14.92
CA ASP A 72 -11.92 6.16 -14.18
C ASP A 72 -13.00 5.07 -14.22
N GLN A 73 -12.99 4.15 -15.19
CA GLN A 73 -13.87 2.98 -15.22
C GLN A 73 -13.32 1.80 -14.41
N LEU A 74 -11.99 1.70 -14.29
CA LEU A 74 -11.31 0.78 -13.38
C LEU A 74 -11.16 1.35 -11.96
N SER A 75 -11.30 2.68 -11.81
CA SER A 75 -11.51 3.30 -10.51
C SER A 75 -13.01 3.30 -10.17
N PRO A 76 -13.36 3.35 -8.87
CA PRO A 76 -14.75 3.41 -8.44
C PRO A 76 -15.50 4.66 -8.92
N ALA A 77 -14.86 5.64 -9.56
CA ALA A 77 -15.50 6.88 -10.03
C ALA A 77 -16.55 6.61 -11.13
N GLY A 78 -16.32 5.66 -12.03
CA GLY A 78 -17.33 5.19 -12.99
C GLY A 78 -18.45 4.37 -12.35
N LEU A 79 -18.16 3.71 -11.23
CA LEU A 79 -19.13 2.94 -10.43
C LEU A 79 -19.86 3.79 -9.36
N SER A 80 -19.47 5.06 -9.19
CA SER A 80 -19.84 5.94 -8.07
C SER A 80 -21.15 6.71 -8.28
N LYS A 81 -21.70 6.80 -9.49
CA LYS A 81 -23.00 7.46 -9.70
C LYS A 81 -24.20 6.74 -9.05
N ARG A 82 -23.99 5.57 -8.43
CA ARG A 82 -25.09 4.73 -7.90
C ARG A 82 -24.86 4.04 -6.56
N ARG A 83 -23.76 4.28 -5.83
CA ARG A 83 -23.51 3.59 -4.55
C ARG A 83 -23.72 4.52 -3.36
N ARG A 84 -24.49 4.04 -2.38
CA ARG A 84 -24.63 4.62 -1.03
C ARG A 84 -23.25 4.85 -0.42
N ASP A 85 -22.93 6.12 -0.16
CA ASP A 85 -21.77 6.54 0.65
C ASP A 85 -22.20 6.91 2.08
N GLN A 86 -23.45 6.60 2.44
CA GLN A 86 -24.01 6.74 3.77
C GLN A 86 -24.62 5.41 4.22
N TRP A 87 -24.40 5.07 5.48
CA TRP A 87 -24.96 3.91 6.16
C TRP A 87 -25.69 4.33 7.42
N ASP A 88 -26.78 3.64 7.73
CA ASP A 88 -27.60 3.94 8.92
C ASP A 88 -26.88 3.50 10.21
N SER A 89 -26.00 2.50 10.12
CA SER A 89 -25.17 2.04 11.24
C SER A 89 -23.88 1.35 10.77
N ARG A 90 -22.93 1.15 11.70
CA ARG A 90 -21.70 0.39 11.43
C ARG A 90 -21.99 -1.07 11.09
N GLU A 91 -23.01 -1.66 11.70
CA GLU A 91 -23.45 -3.05 11.45
C GLU A 91 -24.00 -3.20 10.03
N GLN A 92 -24.78 -2.22 9.56
CA GLN A 92 -25.26 -2.20 8.17
C GLN A 92 -24.07 -2.10 7.19
N ALA A 93 -23.10 -1.23 7.47
CA ALA A 93 -21.89 -1.14 6.66
C ALA A 93 -21.10 -2.46 6.67
N ALA A 94 -20.97 -3.12 7.84
CA ALA A 94 -20.30 -4.39 7.99
C ALA A 94 -20.91 -5.49 7.10
N GLN A 95 -22.24 -5.64 7.13
CA GLN A 95 -22.98 -6.61 6.32
C GLN A 95 -22.77 -6.36 4.81
N LEU A 96 -22.68 -5.10 4.40
CA LEU A 96 -22.44 -4.73 3.00
C LEU A 96 -20.97 -4.89 2.58
N PHE A 97 -20.02 -4.74 3.51
CA PHE A 97 -18.60 -4.76 3.22
C PHE A 97 -18.07 -6.19 3.20
N ARG A 98 -18.45 -7.01 4.19
CA ARG A 98 -17.92 -8.38 4.38
C ARG A 98 -17.98 -9.27 3.13
N PRO A 99 -19.06 -9.31 2.31
CA PRO A 99 -19.08 -10.19 1.14
C PRO A 99 -18.22 -9.69 -0.03
N LYS A 100 -17.73 -8.44 -0.01
CA LYS A 100 -16.94 -7.90 -1.12
C LYS A 100 -15.55 -8.57 -1.17
N PRO A 101 -15.02 -8.86 -2.37
CA PRO A 101 -13.73 -9.52 -2.53
C PRO A 101 -12.55 -8.88 -1.79
N PHE A 102 -12.58 -7.55 -1.61
CA PHE A 102 -11.53 -6.81 -0.90
C PHE A 102 -11.54 -7.09 0.62
N TYR A 103 -12.71 -7.22 1.25
CA TYR A 103 -12.83 -7.35 2.71
C TYR A 103 -13.06 -8.79 3.18
N ARG A 104 -13.54 -9.68 2.29
CA ARG A 104 -14.00 -11.02 2.66
C ARG A 104 -12.98 -11.87 3.41
N ASN A 105 -11.69 -11.65 3.13
CA ASN A 105 -10.59 -12.42 3.67
C ASN A 105 -9.93 -11.76 4.89
N PHE A 106 -10.37 -10.56 5.29
CA PHE A 106 -9.78 -9.91 6.45
C PHE A 106 -10.04 -10.75 7.69
N ASP A 107 -9.03 -10.83 8.54
CA ASP A 107 -9.15 -11.27 9.91
C ASP A 107 -10.30 -10.52 10.62
N SER A 108 -11.00 -11.18 11.54
CA SER A 108 -12.19 -10.61 12.17
C SER A 108 -11.90 -9.33 12.93
N ASP A 109 -10.77 -9.27 13.63
CA ASP A 109 -10.38 -8.11 14.43
C ASP A 109 -9.92 -6.98 13.52
N CYS A 110 -9.13 -7.30 12.49
CA CYS A 110 -8.74 -6.33 11.47
C CYS A 110 -9.94 -5.73 10.73
N PHE A 111 -10.96 -6.54 10.42
CA PHE A 111 -12.19 -6.06 9.78
C PHE A 111 -13.02 -5.18 10.71
N SER A 112 -13.13 -5.55 11.99
CA SER A 112 -13.79 -4.77 13.02
C SER A 112 -13.13 -3.41 13.21
N ASP A 113 -11.80 -3.39 13.33
CA ASP A 113 -11.02 -2.15 13.45
C ASP A 113 -11.11 -1.31 12.18
N TYR A 114 -11.08 -1.93 10.99
CA TYR A 114 -11.29 -1.22 9.74
C TYR A 114 -12.62 -0.47 9.76
N LEU A 115 -13.73 -1.12 10.14
CA LEU A 115 -15.04 -0.47 10.23
C LEU A 115 -15.08 0.62 11.29
N ARG A 116 -14.40 0.42 12.42
CA ARG A 116 -14.34 1.40 13.51
C ARG A 116 -13.68 2.71 13.07
N TYR A 117 -12.57 2.62 12.34
CA TYR A 117 -11.73 3.78 12.00
C TYR A 117 -12.00 4.33 10.59
N ALA A 118 -12.45 3.50 9.65
CA ALA A 118 -12.78 3.94 8.30
C ALA A 118 -14.17 4.60 8.21
N LEU A 119 -15.02 4.47 9.24
CA LEU A 119 -16.35 5.10 9.29
C LEU A 119 -16.42 6.18 10.37
N THR A 120 -16.81 7.39 9.96
CA THR A 120 -17.12 8.52 10.85
C THR A 120 -18.61 8.84 10.81
N GLU A 121 -19.14 9.35 11.91
CA GLU A 121 -20.52 9.84 11.96
C GLU A 121 -20.66 11.10 11.11
N ASP A 122 -21.71 11.13 10.29
CA ASP A 122 -22.13 12.29 9.53
C ASP A 122 -23.04 13.15 10.42
N SER A 123 -22.51 14.29 10.87
CA SER A 123 -23.20 15.21 11.77
C SER A 123 -24.48 15.81 11.18
N ILE A 124 -24.69 15.73 9.85
CA ILE A 124 -25.86 16.29 9.17
C ILE A 124 -26.95 15.24 9.02
N THR A 125 -26.59 14.01 8.67
CA THR A 125 -27.57 12.94 8.39
C THR A 125 -27.77 11.97 9.55
N GLY A 126 -26.91 12.01 10.58
CA GLY A 126 -26.93 11.07 11.70
C GLY A 126 -26.51 9.65 11.34
N GLY A 127 -26.05 9.42 10.10
CA GLY A 127 -25.52 8.15 9.63
C GLY A 127 -23.99 8.08 9.68
N PHE A 128 -23.41 7.12 8.97
CA PHE A 128 -21.96 6.92 8.84
C PHE A 128 -21.49 7.15 7.41
N THR A 129 -20.34 7.79 7.25
CA THR A 129 -19.62 7.98 5.99
C THR A 129 -18.15 7.55 6.12
N LEU A 130 -17.42 7.46 5.01
CA LEU A 130 -15.99 7.12 5.05
C LEU A 130 -15.14 8.28 5.59
N THR A 131 -14.23 7.98 6.50
CA THR A 131 -13.32 8.96 7.14
C THR A 131 -12.38 9.63 6.13
N ILE A 132 -11.93 8.88 5.12
CA ILE A 132 -11.12 9.42 4.02
C ILE A 132 -12.02 9.48 2.78
N PRO A 133 -12.32 10.69 2.27
CA PRO A 133 -13.08 10.82 1.03
C PRO A 133 -12.35 10.12 -0.12
N LYS A 134 -13.08 9.32 -0.91
CA LYS A 134 -12.53 8.57 -2.06
C LYS A 134 -11.80 9.45 -3.09
N VAL A 135 -12.14 10.74 -3.13
CA VAL A 135 -11.53 11.74 -4.02
C VAL A 135 -10.05 11.99 -3.69
N ASP A 136 -9.66 11.86 -2.42
CA ASP A 136 -8.28 12.08 -1.98
C ASP A 136 -7.38 10.87 -2.27
N GLU A 137 -7.92 9.66 -2.18
CA GLU A 137 -7.25 8.41 -2.58
C GLU A 137 -6.89 8.43 -4.08
N LEU A 138 -7.77 8.99 -4.92
CA LEU A 138 -7.58 9.14 -6.36
C LEU A 138 -6.48 10.15 -6.73
N ALA A 139 -6.39 11.28 -6.02
CA ALA A 139 -5.34 12.26 -6.23
C ALA A 139 -3.95 11.70 -5.89
N ILE A 140 -3.89 10.90 -4.82
CA ILE A 140 -2.70 10.17 -4.37
C ILE A 140 -2.26 9.11 -5.41
N PHE A 141 -3.20 8.35 -5.98
CA PHE A 141 -2.88 7.32 -6.98
C PHE A 141 -2.43 7.90 -8.34
N ARG A 142 -2.96 9.07 -8.71
CA ARG A 142 -2.66 9.76 -9.97
C ARG A 142 -1.30 10.43 -9.97
N THR A 143 -0.84 10.95 -8.82
CA THR A 143 0.44 11.67 -8.71
C THR A 143 1.66 10.76 -8.54
N ASN A 144 1.46 9.44 -8.41
CA ASN A 144 2.57 8.51 -8.19
C ASN A 144 3.47 8.41 -9.45
N PRO A 145 4.77 8.75 -9.36
CA PRO A 145 5.67 8.73 -10.49
C PRO A 145 5.89 7.30 -10.92
N SER A 146 5.34 7.01 -12.06
CA SER A 146 5.43 5.73 -12.71
C SER A 146 6.76 5.44 -13.37
N ASN A 147 7.77 6.29 -13.22
CA ASN A 147 9.11 6.03 -13.74
C ASN A 147 10.11 5.70 -12.62
N TRP A 148 9.65 5.33 -11.42
CA TRP A 148 10.52 5.20 -10.25
C TRP A 148 11.67 4.18 -10.44
N TRP A 149 11.51 3.06 -11.18
CA TRP A 149 12.64 2.15 -11.48
C TRP A 149 13.57 2.66 -12.58
N ARG A 150 13.15 3.61 -13.42
CA ARG A 150 14.07 4.26 -14.39
C ARG A 150 14.96 5.28 -13.68
N VAL A 151 14.48 5.88 -12.60
CA VAL A 151 15.21 6.87 -11.82
C VAL A 151 16.27 6.23 -10.90
N TRP A 152 16.03 4.99 -10.43
CA TRP A 152 16.96 4.30 -9.52
C TRP A 152 17.29 2.87 -9.97
N PRO A 153 18.18 2.69 -10.97
CA PRO A 153 18.59 1.38 -11.45
C PRO A 153 19.54 0.65 -10.48
N GLU A 154 20.10 1.35 -9.50
CA GLU A 154 21.13 0.83 -8.59
C GLU A 154 20.51 0.05 -7.42
N LYS A 155 21.34 -0.70 -6.68
CA LYS A 155 20.92 -1.36 -5.43
C LYS A 155 20.49 -0.32 -4.38
N PRO A 156 19.58 -0.67 -3.45
CA PRO A 156 19.17 0.22 -2.37
C PRO A 156 20.36 0.68 -1.50
N PRO A 157 20.40 1.96 -1.07
CA PRO A 157 21.44 2.46 -0.19
C PRO A 157 21.29 1.98 1.26
N VAL A 158 20.13 1.40 1.60
CA VAL A 158 19.84 0.81 2.91
C VAL A 158 19.31 -0.60 2.73
N THR A 159 19.55 -1.48 3.70
CA THR A 159 19.06 -2.86 3.68
C THR A 159 17.55 -2.87 3.44
N THR A 160 17.12 -3.44 2.32
CA THR A 160 15.72 -3.41 1.89
C THR A 160 15.24 -4.83 1.61
N ARG A 161 14.07 -5.20 2.11
CA ARG A 161 13.42 -6.49 1.84
C ARG A 161 11.95 -6.32 1.47
N MET A 162 11.42 -7.28 0.73
CA MET A 162 10.00 -7.36 0.40
C MET A 162 9.33 -8.56 1.08
N ILE A 163 8.06 -8.40 1.42
CA ILE A 163 7.15 -9.49 1.75
C ILE A 163 5.94 -9.34 0.83
N VAL A 164 5.58 -10.38 0.10
CA VAL A 164 4.50 -10.34 -0.91
C VAL A 164 3.49 -11.46 -0.67
N GLY A 165 2.22 -11.18 -1.01
CA GLY A 165 1.15 -12.18 -0.93
C GLY A 165 1.24 -13.17 -2.08
N GLU A 166 1.01 -14.45 -1.81
CA GLU A 166 1.03 -15.53 -2.82
C GLU A 166 0.00 -15.31 -3.93
N LYS A 167 -1.13 -14.65 -3.60
CA LYS A 167 -2.23 -14.30 -4.53
C LYS A 167 -2.21 -12.81 -4.86
N SER A 168 -1.08 -12.13 -4.64
CA SER A 168 -0.94 -10.73 -5.00
C SER A 168 -0.85 -10.58 -6.53
N PRO A 169 -1.58 -9.63 -7.13
CA PRO A 169 -1.44 -9.33 -8.55
C PRO A 169 -0.03 -8.86 -8.91
N PHE A 170 0.76 -8.34 -7.96
CA PHE A 170 2.14 -7.92 -8.22
C PHE A 170 3.09 -9.12 -8.26
N TYR A 171 2.85 -10.11 -7.42
CA TYR A 171 3.60 -11.36 -7.43
C TYR A 171 3.26 -12.22 -8.65
N GLU A 172 1.96 -12.39 -8.97
CA GLU A 172 1.51 -13.13 -10.17
C GLU A 172 2.10 -12.55 -11.48
N ARG A 173 2.27 -11.23 -11.54
CA ARG A 173 2.88 -10.53 -12.69
C ARG A 173 4.41 -10.54 -12.70
N LYS A 174 5.04 -11.24 -11.76
CA LYS A 174 6.50 -11.37 -11.59
C LYS A 174 7.24 -10.06 -11.34
N PHE A 175 6.55 -9.03 -10.86
CA PHE A 175 7.19 -7.74 -10.59
C PHE A 175 8.19 -7.83 -9.44
N THR A 176 7.91 -8.66 -8.45
CA THR A 176 8.78 -8.92 -7.30
C THR A 176 10.10 -9.56 -7.72
N GLU A 177 10.04 -10.55 -8.62
CA GLU A 177 11.19 -11.23 -9.20
C GLU A 177 12.01 -10.30 -10.10
N MET A 178 11.33 -9.44 -10.86
CA MET A 178 12.00 -8.38 -11.62
C MET A 178 12.74 -7.42 -10.68
N ALA A 179 12.13 -7.02 -9.57
CA ALA A 179 12.76 -6.16 -8.57
C ALA A 179 13.95 -6.84 -7.90
N GLN A 180 13.85 -8.13 -7.57
CA GLN A 180 14.98 -8.90 -7.06
C GLN A 180 16.13 -8.94 -8.07
N LYS A 181 15.84 -9.26 -9.34
CA LYS A 181 16.86 -9.37 -10.40
C LYS A 181 17.53 -8.03 -10.72
N ARG A 182 16.76 -6.93 -10.76
CA ARG A 182 17.27 -5.61 -11.16
C ARG A 182 17.88 -4.83 -10.01
N LEU A 183 17.23 -4.85 -8.84
CA LEU A 183 17.60 -4.01 -7.69
C LEU A 183 18.31 -4.82 -6.59
N GLY A 184 18.39 -6.14 -6.70
CA GLY A 184 19.00 -6.99 -5.68
C GLY A 184 18.18 -7.07 -4.38
N ILE A 185 16.88 -6.74 -4.43
CA ILE A 185 16.01 -6.71 -3.25
C ILE A 185 15.44 -8.12 -3.01
N PRO A 186 15.84 -8.82 -1.93
CA PRO A 186 15.27 -10.12 -1.62
C PRO A 186 13.80 -9.99 -1.22
N PHE A 187 13.02 -11.03 -1.48
CA PHE A 187 11.62 -11.11 -1.06
C PHE A 187 11.30 -12.42 -0.34
N SER A 188 10.22 -12.40 0.42
CA SER A 188 9.57 -13.58 0.99
C SER A 188 8.11 -13.62 0.56
N VAL A 189 7.57 -14.82 0.35
CA VAL A 189 6.17 -15.01 -0.04
C VAL A 189 5.39 -15.45 1.19
N MET A 190 4.16 -14.95 1.29
CA MET A 190 3.26 -15.21 2.40
C MET A 190 1.87 -15.58 1.89
N ALA A 191 1.12 -16.37 2.65
CA ALA A 191 -0.28 -16.65 2.35
C ALA A 191 -1.10 -15.34 2.25
N GLY A 192 -2.12 -15.35 1.38
CA GLY A 192 -3.04 -14.23 1.22
C GLY A 192 -2.86 -13.42 -0.08
N GLY A 193 -3.71 -12.41 -0.24
CA GLY A 193 -3.73 -11.50 -1.38
C GLY A 193 -2.90 -10.24 -1.15
N HIS A 194 -3.25 -9.16 -1.86
CA HIS A 194 -2.60 -7.85 -1.68
C HIS A 194 -2.73 -7.34 -0.23
N MET A 195 -3.86 -7.63 0.42
CA MET A 195 -4.16 -7.20 1.78
C MET A 195 -3.73 -8.24 2.82
N PHE A 196 -2.76 -9.11 2.51
CA PHE A 196 -2.27 -10.13 3.44
C PHE A 196 -1.95 -9.61 4.87
N PRO A 197 -1.50 -8.36 5.11
CA PRO A 197 -1.30 -7.88 6.48
C PRO A 197 -2.60 -7.80 7.31
N LEU A 198 -3.75 -7.64 6.65
CA LEU A 198 -5.07 -7.62 7.28
C LEU A 198 -5.80 -8.98 7.17
N GLU A 199 -5.34 -9.87 6.29
CA GLU A 199 -5.86 -11.24 6.16
C GLU A 199 -5.19 -12.19 7.16
N HIS A 200 -3.88 -12.00 7.41
CA HIS A 200 -3.02 -12.84 8.24
C HIS A 200 -2.13 -11.99 9.16
N PRO A 201 -2.69 -11.20 10.09
CA PRO A 201 -1.95 -10.19 10.86
C PRO A 201 -0.87 -10.78 11.79
N VAL A 202 -1.15 -11.92 12.41
CA VAL A 202 -0.24 -12.59 13.35
C VAL A 202 0.98 -13.12 12.61
N GLU A 203 0.75 -13.87 11.55
CA GLU A 203 1.81 -14.43 10.72
C GLU A 203 2.61 -13.31 10.04
N THR A 204 1.95 -12.22 9.63
CA THR A 204 2.61 -11.07 9.00
C THR A 204 3.57 -10.43 9.98
N THR A 205 3.12 -10.23 11.22
CA THR A 205 3.95 -9.68 12.29
C THR A 205 5.16 -10.55 12.56
N HIS A 206 4.98 -11.87 12.65
CA HIS A 206 6.08 -12.81 12.85
C HIS A 206 7.10 -12.74 11.72
N LEU A 207 6.65 -12.73 10.46
CA LEU A 207 7.55 -12.67 9.31
C LEU A 207 8.30 -11.33 9.23
N VAL A 208 7.62 -10.21 9.52
CA VAL A 208 8.26 -8.87 9.60
C VAL A 208 9.35 -8.87 10.67
N GLN A 209 9.07 -9.38 11.87
CA GLN A 209 10.05 -9.47 12.95
C GLN A 209 11.27 -10.33 12.57
N GLN A 210 11.05 -11.46 11.89
CA GLN A 210 12.13 -12.31 11.41
C GLN A 210 12.99 -11.59 10.36
N VAL A 211 12.35 -10.90 9.41
CA VAL A 211 13.02 -10.09 8.38
C VAL A 211 13.86 -8.98 8.99
N ILE A 212 13.32 -8.29 10.00
CA ILE A 212 14.02 -7.22 10.72
C ILE A 212 15.29 -7.75 11.42
N LYS A 213 15.17 -8.89 12.12
CA LYS A 213 16.29 -9.52 12.85
C LYS A 213 17.41 -9.98 11.91
N LYS A 214 17.06 -10.58 10.76
CA LYS A 214 18.03 -11.05 9.74
C LYS A 214 18.83 -9.92 9.09
N SER A 215 18.43 -8.66 9.27
CA SER A 215 19.12 -7.50 8.70
C SER A 215 20.07 -6.82 9.71
N ALA A 216 20.01 -7.21 10.99
CA ALA A 216 20.86 -6.69 12.05
C ALA A 216 22.11 -7.55 12.32
N SER A 217 22.24 -8.68 11.62
CA SER A 217 23.31 -9.68 11.69
C SER A 217 24.12 -9.69 10.41
#